data_AF-A0A523UHE7-F1
#
_entry.id   AF-A0A523UHE7-F1
#
_cell.length_a   1.000
_cell.length_b   1.000
_cell.length_c   1.000
_cell.angle_alpha   90.00
_cell.angle_beta   90.00
_cell.angle_gamma   90.00
#
_symmetry.space_group_name_H-M   'P 1'
#
loop_
_entity.id
_entity.type
_entity.pdbx_description
1 polymer ?
#
loop_
_entity_poly.entity_id
_entity_poly.type
_entity_poly.pdbx_seq_one_letter_code
_entity_poly.pdbx_strand_id
1 'polypeptide(L)'
;MSDFDIASYVSHIEANRSVKDTLMQSLKTPRPPYRISVTDLLNLKQAYFRRKYPEIVPPLEKQQLMWAGTGFHKTFGSAVSSEEYLEQFVEAEGIVGKIDIYEKIPVEVKTTSTPIDKKDLLQYRPNYIEQLGMYCAMVNAHEGEIIIYQRQGEESPSTSPLVVYHVTFPDLEAIREEMRRRRDLLVQALISNDPSNLPVCPWLKRQCDYSQVCDCQTTSVPASHEIADLAGEIYVDSTTCEQLLSKMAGAQPPQLFSINDIVFPRKAYFERLKLSEGVREEKEEYLRSMDERGFFDALRDSLYFGAPGEAQKIPVKHAPLADLVRTWQNLPTILRDPKFSSLVERERLPRTFSHYFLRLGFDCALTENTKGRLLLYYVRVPKEDAKLMVYDVNFRNLNAVKAEALRRLELLEKATSPLQLPKCPSWLCSYCDYRLECGEA
;
A
#
# COMPACT_ATOMS: atom_id res chain seq x y z
N MET A 1 30.26 13.95 20.43
CA MET A 1 30.18 12.47 20.36
C MET A 1 30.68 12.07 18.99
N SER A 2 31.60 11.11 18.85
CA SER A 2 32.02 10.63 17.54
C SER A 2 30.83 9.94 16.86
N ASP A 3 30.49 10.36 15.65
CA ASP A 3 29.38 9.76 14.92
C ASP A 3 29.73 8.32 14.51
N PHE A 4 28.88 7.37 14.90
CA PHE A 4 29.03 5.97 14.49
C PHE A 4 28.75 5.84 13.00
N ASP A 5 29.79 5.57 12.21
CA ASP A 5 29.67 5.36 10.76
C ASP A 5 29.46 3.88 10.44
N ILE A 6 28.21 3.50 10.15
CA ILE A 6 27.87 2.13 9.75
C ILE A 6 28.58 1.70 8.45
N ALA A 7 28.93 2.62 7.55
CA ALA A 7 29.61 2.26 6.30
C ALA A 7 30.96 1.59 6.58
N SER A 8 31.64 2.02 7.65
CA SER A 8 32.89 1.41 8.12
C SER A 8 32.72 -0.03 8.65
N TYR A 9 31.49 -0.49 8.91
CA TYR A 9 31.19 -1.86 9.32
C TYR A 9 30.64 -2.72 8.18
N VAL A 10 30.39 -2.14 7.00
CA VAL A 10 30.04 -2.91 5.79
C VAL A 10 31.33 -3.48 5.20
N SER A 11 31.42 -4.80 5.16
CA SER A 11 32.59 -5.51 4.62
C SER A 11 32.44 -5.83 3.13
N HIS A 12 31.23 -6.17 2.69
CA HIS A 12 30.97 -6.53 1.31
C HIS A 12 29.50 -6.26 0.95
N ILE A 13 29.27 -5.83 -0.30
CA ILE A 13 27.94 -5.68 -0.89
C ILE A 13 27.92 -6.43 -2.22
N GLU A 14 27.07 -7.44 -2.30
CA GLU A 14 26.90 -8.27 -3.48
C GLU A 14 25.55 -7.98 -4.11
N ALA A 15 25.52 -7.69 -5.42
CA ALA A 15 24.26 -7.56 -6.15
C ALA A 15 23.72 -8.97 -6.41
N ASN A 16 22.59 -9.33 -5.82
CA ASN A 16 22.02 -10.66 -5.94
C ASN A 16 21.03 -10.72 -7.11
N ARG A 17 21.58 -10.96 -8.31
CA ARG A 17 20.79 -10.99 -9.55
C ARG A 17 19.79 -12.14 -9.58
N SER A 18 20.15 -13.32 -9.08
CA SER A 18 19.24 -14.47 -9.06
C SER A 18 18.01 -14.21 -8.21
N VAL A 19 18.18 -13.66 -7.00
CA VAL A 19 17.05 -13.27 -6.14
C VAL A 19 16.23 -12.17 -6.80
N LYS A 20 16.88 -11.16 -7.37
CA LYS A 20 16.19 -10.09 -8.09
C LYS A 20 15.32 -10.66 -9.21
N ASP A 21 15.84 -11.55 -10.03
CA ASP A 21 15.12 -12.15 -11.15
C ASP A 21 13.92 -12.98 -10.66
N THR A 22 14.09 -13.77 -9.59
CA THR A 22 12.97 -14.49 -8.94
C THR A 22 11.89 -13.54 -8.42
N LEU A 23 12.26 -12.50 -7.69
CA LEU A 23 11.30 -11.52 -7.16
C LEU A 23 10.59 -10.76 -8.28
N MET A 24 11.32 -10.34 -9.32
CA MET A 24 10.75 -9.70 -10.50
C MET A 24 9.80 -10.62 -11.24
N GLN A 25 10.08 -11.93 -11.28
CA GLN A 25 9.18 -12.92 -11.86
C GLN A 25 7.91 -13.10 -11.02
N SER A 26 8.01 -13.10 -9.68
CA SER A 26 6.84 -13.14 -8.80
C SER A 26 5.91 -11.94 -9.01
N LEU A 27 6.47 -10.74 -9.20
CA LEU A 27 5.68 -9.54 -9.56
C LEU A 27 5.01 -9.65 -10.95
N LYS A 28 5.53 -10.51 -11.83
CA LYS A 28 5.04 -10.70 -13.20
C LYS A 28 4.17 -11.94 -13.39
N THR A 29 3.88 -12.72 -12.35
CA THR A 29 3.13 -13.96 -12.51
C THR A 29 1.72 -13.82 -11.92
N PRO A 30 0.72 -13.38 -12.69
CA PRO A 30 -0.67 -13.41 -12.24
C PRO A 30 -1.22 -14.85 -12.27
N ARG A 31 -2.16 -15.15 -11.37
CA ARG A 31 -3.01 -16.34 -11.50
C ARG A 31 -4.28 -15.98 -12.27
N PRO A 32 -4.70 -16.77 -13.27
CA PRO A 32 -6.00 -16.57 -13.89
C PRO A 32 -7.11 -16.76 -12.83
N PRO A 33 -8.08 -15.83 -12.72
CA PRO A 33 -9.16 -15.97 -11.77
C PRO A 33 -10.08 -17.13 -12.15
N TYR A 34 -10.25 -18.09 -11.25
CA TYR A 34 -11.11 -19.28 -11.44
C TYR A 34 -12.61 -18.98 -11.33
N ARG A 35 -12.99 -17.88 -10.66
CA ARG A 35 -14.39 -17.45 -10.46
C ARG A 35 -14.63 -16.07 -11.07
N ILE A 36 -15.88 -15.77 -11.41
CA ILE A 36 -16.30 -14.44 -11.88
C ILE A 36 -16.50 -13.57 -10.64
N SER A 37 -15.83 -12.43 -10.56
CA SER A 37 -15.95 -11.49 -9.44
C SER A 37 -16.81 -10.28 -9.78
N VAL A 38 -17.27 -9.55 -8.76
CA VAL A 38 -17.90 -8.22 -8.92
C VAL A 38 -17.03 -7.30 -9.78
N THR A 39 -15.71 -7.30 -9.58
CA THR A 39 -14.79 -6.50 -10.41
C THR A 39 -14.77 -6.95 -11.88
N ASP A 40 -15.00 -8.23 -12.18
CA ASP A 40 -15.16 -8.68 -13.57
C ASP A 40 -16.40 -8.08 -14.23
N LEU A 41 -17.50 -7.93 -13.47
CA LEU A 41 -18.77 -7.42 -13.98
C LEU A 41 -18.74 -5.91 -14.28
N LEU A 42 -17.79 -5.17 -13.72
CA LEU A 42 -17.57 -3.76 -14.06
C LEU A 42 -16.90 -3.58 -15.43
N ASN A 43 -16.25 -4.61 -15.97
CA ASN A 43 -15.58 -4.55 -17.26
C ASN A 43 -15.43 -5.94 -17.89
N LEU A 44 -16.51 -6.42 -18.52
CA LEU A 44 -16.57 -7.76 -19.11
C LEU A 44 -15.48 -7.99 -20.16
N LYS A 45 -15.19 -6.99 -20.97
CA LYS A 45 -14.18 -7.11 -22.03
C LYS A 45 -12.79 -7.34 -21.44
N GLN A 46 -12.40 -6.56 -20.42
CA GLN A 46 -11.12 -6.77 -19.73
C GLN A 46 -11.10 -8.10 -18.97
N ALA A 47 -12.21 -8.49 -18.35
CA ALA A 47 -12.36 -9.77 -17.66
C ALA A 47 -12.17 -10.97 -18.60
N TYR A 48 -12.67 -10.88 -19.83
CA TYR A 48 -12.49 -11.87 -20.89
C TYR A 48 -11.01 -11.97 -21.29
N PHE A 49 -10.39 -10.87 -21.70
CA PHE A 49 -9.01 -10.88 -22.19
C PHE A 49 -8.00 -11.25 -21.10
N ARG A 50 -8.23 -10.87 -19.84
CA ARG A 50 -7.41 -11.31 -18.70
C ARG A 50 -7.38 -12.83 -18.52
N ARG A 51 -8.48 -13.52 -18.83
CA ARG A 51 -8.55 -14.99 -18.75
C ARG A 51 -7.95 -15.67 -19.96
N LYS A 52 -8.05 -15.06 -21.14
CA LYS A 52 -7.50 -15.60 -22.40
C LYS A 52 -6.01 -15.36 -22.55
N TYR A 53 -5.51 -14.26 -22.00
CA TYR A 53 -4.11 -13.83 -22.10
C TYR A 53 -3.52 -13.53 -20.71
N PRO A 54 -3.45 -14.52 -19.80
CA PRO A 54 -2.91 -14.33 -18.46
C PRO A 54 -1.42 -13.91 -18.45
N GLU A 55 -0.71 -14.13 -19.55
CA GLU A 55 0.67 -13.69 -19.76
C GLU A 55 0.80 -12.18 -20.00
N ILE A 56 -0.29 -11.47 -20.32
CA ILE A 56 -0.31 -10.01 -20.43
C ILE A 56 -0.42 -9.42 -19.02
N VAL A 57 0.71 -8.94 -18.52
CA VAL A 57 0.81 -8.34 -17.19
C VAL A 57 0.84 -6.82 -17.30
N PRO A 58 0.12 -6.08 -16.43
CA PRO A 58 0.26 -4.64 -16.35
C PRO A 58 1.73 -4.22 -16.16
N PRO A 59 2.19 -3.13 -16.79
CA PRO A 59 3.52 -2.57 -16.54
C PRO A 59 3.75 -2.28 -15.06
N LEU A 60 5.00 -2.33 -14.60
CA LEU A 60 5.30 -2.14 -13.17
C LEU A 60 4.82 -0.79 -12.63
N GLU A 61 4.82 0.27 -13.44
CA GLU A 61 4.31 1.59 -13.05
C GLU A 61 2.82 1.56 -12.70
N LYS A 62 2.04 0.80 -13.47
CA LYS A 62 0.62 0.60 -13.19
C LYS A 62 0.42 -0.29 -11.95
N GLN A 63 1.25 -1.31 -11.78
CA GLN A 63 1.23 -2.14 -10.57
C GLN A 63 1.60 -1.34 -9.31
N GLN A 64 2.52 -0.38 -9.40
CA GLN A 64 2.85 0.53 -8.30
C GLN A 64 1.62 1.30 -7.82
N LEU A 65 0.82 1.84 -8.75
CA LEU A 65 -0.43 2.54 -8.42
C LEU A 65 -1.45 1.61 -7.77
N MET A 66 -1.54 0.36 -8.24
CA MET A 66 -2.41 -0.67 -7.66
C MET A 66 -1.98 -1.02 -6.23
N TRP A 67 -0.69 -1.26 -5.99
CA TRP A 67 -0.17 -1.55 -4.65
C TRP A 67 -0.37 -0.39 -3.68
N ALA A 68 -0.21 0.85 -4.14
CA ALA A 68 -0.51 2.01 -3.31
C ALA A 68 -1.99 2.00 -2.89
N GLY A 69 -2.91 1.74 -3.83
CA GLY A 69 -4.34 1.61 -3.51
C GLY A 69 -4.63 0.47 -2.54
N THR A 70 -4.21 -0.76 -2.84
CA THR A 70 -4.40 -1.93 -1.97
C THR A 70 -3.83 -1.73 -0.58
N GLY A 71 -2.65 -1.15 -0.51
CA GLY A 71 -1.97 -0.83 0.73
C GLY A 71 -2.73 0.16 1.61
N PHE A 72 -3.23 1.23 1.00
CA PHE A 72 -4.07 2.20 1.69
C PHE A 72 -5.34 1.55 2.22
N HIS A 73 -6.05 0.75 1.42
CA HIS A 73 -7.29 0.09 1.84
C HIS A 73 -7.08 -0.77 3.10
N LYS A 74 -6.01 -1.58 3.12
CA LYS A 74 -5.64 -2.40 4.28
C LYS A 74 -5.39 -1.57 5.52
N THR A 75 -4.54 -0.54 5.40
CA THR A 75 -4.16 0.31 6.54
C THR A 75 -5.35 1.13 7.04
N PHE A 76 -6.16 1.65 6.12
CA PHE A 76 -7.37 2.41 6.40
C PHE A 76 -8.43 1.55 7.09
N GLY A 77 -8.75 0.38 6.52
CA GLY A 77 -9.67 -0.58 7.12
C GLY A 77 -9.32 -0.90 8.56
N SER A 78 -8.07 -1.29 8.83
CA SER A 78 -7.60 -1.61 10.19
C SER A 78 -7.63 -0.42 11.17
N ALA A 79 -7.65 0.82 10.68
CA ALA A 79 -7.72 2.00 11.53
C ALA A 79 -9.17 2.39 11.89
N VAL A 80 -10.16 2.00 11.09
CA VAL A 80 -11.55 2.47 11.25
C VAL A 80 -12.55 1.37 11.59
N SER A 81 -12.15 0.11 11.44
CA SER A 81 -12.96 -1.09 11.70
C SER A 81 -12.10 -2.22 12.31
N SER A 82 -12.77 -3.24 12.84
CA SER A 82 -12.12 -4.45 13.39
C SER A 82 -11.94 -5.53 12.33
N GLU A 83 -10.97 -6.43 12.55
CA GLU A 83 -10.53 -7.43 11.56
C GLU A 83 -11.68 -8.31 11.06
N GLU A 84 -12.65 -8.63 11.92
CA GLU A 84 -13.81 -9.45 11.56
C GLU A 84 -14.75 -8.81 10.53
N TYR A 85 -14.69 -7.49 10.30
CA TYR A 85 -15.51 -6.77 9.33
C TYR A 85 -14.74 -6.32 8.09
N LEU A 86 -13.42 -6.54 8.05
CA LEU A 86 -12.59 -6.16 6.91
C LEU A 86 -12.63 -7.23 5.84
N GLU A 87 -12.54 -6.81 4.58
CA GLU A 87 -12.20 -7.69 3.48
C GLU A 87 -13.15 -8.90 3.32
N GLN A 88 -14.44 -8.70 3.62
CA GLN A 88 -15.46 -9.75 3.73
C GLN A 88 -15.75 -10.40 2.38
N PHE A 89 -15.55 -11.71 2.32
CA PHE A 89 -15.86 -12.51 1.16
C PHE A 89 -17.37 -12.79 1.08
N VAL A 90 -17.96 -12.48 -0.07
CA VAL A 90 -19.37 -12.75 -0.37
C VAL A 90 -19.49 -13.53 -1.66
N GLU A 91 -20.49 -14.40 -1.74
CA GLU A 91 -20.78 -15.18 -2.93
C GLU A 91 -22.29 -15.24 -3.13
N ALA A 92 -22.75 -14.88 -4.32
CA ALA A 92 -24.15 -14.95 -4.71
C ALA A 92 -24.22 -15.35 -6.18
N GLU A 93 -25.03 -16.36 -6.49
CA GLU A 93 -25.33 -16.76 -7.87
C GLU A 93 -24.06 -16.99 -8.73
N GLY A 94 -23.03 -17.61 -8.16
CA GLY A 94 -21.76 -17.89 -8.87
C GLY A 94 -20.89 -16.66 -9.14
N ILE A 95 -21.21 -15.51 -8.55
CA ILE A 95 -20.41 -14.28 -8.55
C ILE A 95 -19.79 -14.12 -7.16
N VAL A 96 -18.49 -13.83 -7.11
CA VAL A 96 -17.78 -13.59 -5.86
C VAL A 96 -17.44 -12.11 -5.67
N GLY A 97 -17.47 -11.66 -4.43
CA GLY A 97 -17.16 -10.28 -4.05
C GLY A 97 -16.24 -10.24 -2.84
N LYS A 98 -15.53 -9.13 -2.68
CA LYS A 98 -14.75 -8.84 -1.48
C LYS A 98 -15.06 -7.40 -1.08
N ILE A 99 -15.91 -7.24 -0.07
CA ILE A 99 -16.32 -5.92 0.43
C ILE A 99 -15.20 -5.39 1.32
N ASP A 100 -14.75 -4.16 1.12
CA ASP A 100 -13.62 -3.60 1.86
C ASP A 100 -13.90 -3.53 3.36
N ILE A 101 -15.07 -3.01 3.75
CA ILE A 101 -15.56 -3.02 5.15
C ILE A 101 -17.06 -3.38 5.14
N TYR A 102 -17.46 -4.32 5.99
CA TYR A 102 -18.86 -4.71 6.12
C TYR A 102 -19.21 -5.05 7.58
N GLU A 103 -19.69 -4.04 8.31
CA GLU A 103 -20.20 -4.19 9.69
C GLU A 103 -21.73 -4.27 9.73
N LYS A 104 -22.39 -3.34 9.04
CA LYS A 104 -23.86 -3.26 8.91
C LYS A 104 -24.29 -3.07 7.47
N ILE A 105 -23.61 -2.15 6.80
CA ILE A 105 -23.82 -1.80 5.39
C ILE A 105 -22.49 -1.97 4.64
N PRO A 106 -22.50 -2.32 3.35
CA PRO A 106 -21.29 -2.39 2.56
C PRO A 106 -20.60 -1.04 2.46
N VAL A 107 -19.28 -1.03 2.60
CA VAL A 107 -18.44 0.15 2.42
C VAL A 107 -17.36 -0.19 1.41
N GLU A 108 -17.26 0.63 0.35
CA GLU A 108 -16.19 0.54 -0.65
C GLU A 108 -15.21 1.69 -0.45
N VAL A 109 -13.91 1.37 -0.33
CA VAL A 109 -12.86 2.37 -0.21
C VAL A 109 -12.25 2.61 -1.59
N LYS A 110 -11.93 3.86 -1.93
CA LYS A 110 -11.29 4.23 -3.19
C LYS A 110 -10.17 5.23 -2.95
N THR A 111 -9.08 5.07 -3.69
CA THR A 111 -8.00 6.06 -3.76
C THR A 111 -7.95 6.70 -5.14
N THR A 112 -7.78 8.02 -5.21
CA THR A 112 -7.70 8.77 -6.48
C THR A 112 -6.65 9.87 -6.41
N SER A 113 -5.95 10.11 -7.52
CA SER A 113 -5.10 11.30 -7.70
C SER A 113 -5.82 12.43 -8.44
N THR A 114 -6.99 12.15 -9.03
CA THR A 114 -7.81 13.18 -9.68
C THR A 114 -8.56 13.97 -8.62
N PRO A 115 -8.57 15.31 -8.70
CA PRO A 115 -9.40 16.14 -7.83
C PRO A 115 -10.85 15.69 -7.85
N ILE A 116 -11.42 15.50 -6.66
CA ILE A 116 -12.84 15.25 -6.50
C ILE A 116 -13.51 16.63 -6.58
N ASP A 117 -13.91 17.05 -7.78
CA ASP A 117 -14.93 18.10 -7.87
C ASP A 117 -16.18 17.51 -7.21
N LYS A 118 -16.81 18.22 -6.27
CA LYS A 118 -17.99 17.75 -5.51
C LYS A 118 -19.22 17.50 -6.41
N LYS A 119 -19.07 17.64 -7.72
CA LYS A 119 -20.11 17.40 -8.72
C LYS A 119 -20.33 15.90 -8.86
N ASP A 120 -21.56 15.51 -8.60
CA ASP A 120 -22.24 14.27 -8.98
C ASP A 120 -21.35 13.02 -9.22
N LEU A 121 -21.15 12.21 -8.18
CA LEU A 121 -20.36 10.96 -8.26
C LEU A 121 -20.87 10.03 -9.38
N LEU A 122 -22.18 10.05 -9.65
CA LEU A 122 -22.81 9.25 -10.70
C LEU A 122 -22.27 9.59 -12.09
N GLN A 123 -22.05 10.87 -12.35
CA GLN A 123 -21.53 11.33 -13.64
C GLN A 123 -20.04 11.01 -13.81
N TYR A 124 -19.22 11.20 -12.77
CA TYR A 124 -17.76 11.11 -12.91
C TYR A 124 -17.21 9.70 -12.68
N ARG A 125 -17.83 8.91 -11.79
CA ARG A 125 -17.36 7.58 -11.38
C ARG A 125 -18.52 6.58 -11.22
N PRO A 126 -19.36 6.35 -12.25
CA PRO A 126 -20.50 5.43 -12.16
C PRO A 126 -20.07 4.03 -11.71
N ASN A 127 -18.90 3.54 -12.16
CA ASN A 127 -18.38 2.22 -11.77
C ASN A 127 -18.19 2.04 -10.25
N TYR A 128 -17.99 3.12 -9.48
CA TYR A 128 -17.87 3.02 -8.01
C TYR A 128 -19.22 2.70 -7.39
N ILE A 129 -20.28 3.34 -7.91
CA ILE A 129 -21.67 3.10 -7.53
C ILE A 129 -22.09 1.72 -7.99
N GLU A 130 -21.76 1.31 -9.22
CA GLU A 130 -22.07 -0.05 -9.70
C GLU A 130 -21.45 -1.12 -8.79
N GLN A 131 -20.18 -0.94 -8.40
CA GLN A 131 -19.51 -1.88 -7.52
C GLN A 131 -20.18 -1.99 -6.15
N LEU A 132 -20.49 -0.83 -5.53
CA LEU A 132 -21.20 -0.79 -4.26
C LEU A 132 -22.59 -1.41 -4.38
N GLY A 133 -23.35 -1.07 -5.42
CA GLY A 133 -24.69 -1.59 -5.68
C GLY A 133 -24.71 -3.11 -5.83
N MET A 134 -23.73 -3.67 -6.53
CA MET A 134 -23.55 -5.13 -6.60
C MET A 134 -23.32 -5.74 -5.21
N TYR A 135 -22.47 -5.14 -4.37
CA TYR A 135 -22.27 -5.63 -3.00
C TYR A 135 -23.52 -5.51 -2.13
N CYS A 136 -24.24 -4.39 -2.20
CA CYS A 136 -25.53 -4.18 -1.56
C CYS A 136 -26.55 -5.27 -1.94
N ALA A 137 -26.66 -5.59 -3.23
CA ALA A 137 -27.51 -6.66 -3.72
C ALA A 137 -27.06 -8.06 -3.26
N MET A 138 -25.76 -8.32 -3.13
CA MET A 138 -25.25 -9.61 -2.62
C MET A 138 -25.60 -9.84 -1.14
N VAL A 139 -25.69 -8.78 -0.33
CA VAL A 139 -25.93 -8.88 1.12
C VAL A 139 -27.33 -8.43 1.57
N ASN A 140 -28.23 -8.14 0.62
CA ASN A 140 -29.57 -7.61 0.90
C ASN A 140 -29.57 -6.29 1.70
N ALA A 141 -28.60 -5.41 1.45
CA ALA A 141 -28.55 -4.08 2.02
C ALA A 141 -29.09 -3.07 1.01
N HIS A 142 -30.02 -2.20 1.43
CA HIS A 142 -30.60 -1.15 0.59
C HIS A 142 -29.79 0.15 0.58
N GLU A 143 -28.65 0.15 1.25
CA GLU A 143 -27.78 1.31 1.38
C GLU A 143 -26.33 0.86 1.56
N GLY A 144 -25.39 1.74 1.22
CA GLY A 144 -23.97 1.52 1.42
C GLY A 144 -23.18 2.83 1.31
N GLU A 145 -21.88 2.75 1.57
CA GLU A 145 -21.00 3.91 1.57
C GLU A 145 -19.84 3.77 0.59
N ILE A 146 -19.44 4.88 -0.02
CA ILE A 146 -18.22 4.99 -0.81
C ILE A 146 -17.31 6.00 -0.13
N ILE A 147 -16.17 5.53 0.35
CA ILE A 147 -15.15 6.37 0.97
C ILE A 147 -14.08 6.65 -0.09
N ILE A 148 -13.88 7.92 -0.44
CA ILE A 148 -12.86 8.32 -1.41
C ILE A 148 -11.76 9.12 -0.71
N TYR A 149 -10.55 8.58 -0.74
CA TYR A 149 -9.33 9.29 -0.37
C TYR A 149 -8.68 9.91 -1.61
N GLN A 150 -8.56 11.24 -1.61
CA GLN A 150 -7.84 11.99 -2.63
C GLN A 150 -6.37 12.15 -2.21
N ARG A 151 -5.47 11.56 -3.00
CA ARG A 151 -4.02 11.75 -2.85
C ARG A 151 -3.69 13.20 -3.18
N GLN A 152 -3.10 13.93 -2.24
CA GLN A 152 -2.55 15.25 -2.51
C GLN A 152 -1.31 15.11 -3.41
N GLY A 153 -1.29 15.83 -4.54
CA GLY A 153 -0.06 16.07 -5.30
C GLY A 153 0.76 17.19 -4.65
N GLU A 154 2.02 17.37 -5.07
CA GLU A 154 2.94 18.39 -4.54
C GLU A 154 2.39 19.85 -4.68
N GLU A 155 1.31 20.09 -5.44
CA GLU A 155 0.86 21.45 -5.82
C GLU A 155 -0.64 21.76 -5.58
N SER A 156 -1.38 21.08 -4.69
CA SER A 156 -2.79 21.45 -4.46
C SER A 156 -3.22 21.42 -2.99
N PRO A 157 -3.50 22.59 -2.39
CA PRO A 157 -4.17 22.68 -1.11
C PRO A 157 -5.67 22.47 -1.33
N SER A 158 -6.14 21.21 -1.27
CA SER A 158 -7.58 20.92 -1.30
C SER A 158 -8.12 20.69 0.11
N THR A 159 -9.35 21.15 0.30
CA THR A 159 -10.19 20.95 1.49
C THR A 159 -10.49 19.46 1.67
N SER A 160 -10.18 18.93 2.86
CA SER A 160 -10.37 17.54 3.33
C SER A 160 -9.97 16.44 2.32
N PRO A 161 -8.87 15.70 2.55
CA PRO A 161 -8.42 14.64 1.64
C PRO A 161 -9.33 13.39 1.63
N LEU A 162 -10.39 13.38 2.45
CA LEU A 162 -11.36 12.28 2.56
C LEU A 162 -12.79 12.80 2.31
N VAL A 163 -13.54 12.08 1.49
CA VAL A 163 -14.97 12.31 1.22
C VAL A 163 -15.72 11.00 1.38
N VAL A 164 -16.87 11.04 2.04
CA VAL A 164 -17.77 9.88 2.20
C VAL A 164 -19.07 10.18 1.45
N TYR A 165 -19.49 9.24 0.61
CA TYR A 165 -20.79 9.27 -0.04
C TYR A 165 -21.65 8.17 0.55
N HIS A 166 -22.88 8.51 0.90
CA HIS A 166 -23.93 7.55 1.20
C HIS A 166 -24.80 7.35 -0.05
N VAL A 167 -25.12 6.10 -0.35
CA VAL A 167 -25.88 5.71 -1.55
C VAL A 167 -26.97 4.73 -1.19
N THR A 168 -28.21 4.98 -1.65
CA THR A 168 -29.32 4.04 -1.51
C THR A 168 -29.59 3.26 -2.80
N PHE A 169 -30.07 2.03 -2.65
CA PHE A 169 -30.41 1.10 -3.73
C PHE A 169 -31.82 0.52 -3.49
N PRO A 170 -32.86 1.18 -4.02
CA PRO A 170 -34.25 0.79 -3.76
C PRO A 170 -34.62 -0.55 -4.40
N ASP A 171 -34.07 -0.87 -5.57
CA ASP A 171 -34.39 -2.08 -6.34
C ASP A 171 -33.19 -3.04 -6.43
N LEU A 172 -33.01 -3.85 -5.38
CA LEU A 172 -31.92 -4.84 -5.33
C LEU A 172 -32.12 -5.98 -6.33
N GLU A 173 -33.36 -6.31 -6.70
CA GLU A 173 -33.64 -7.39 -7.66
C GLU A 173 -33.21 -7.00 -9.07
N ALA A 174 -33.50 -5.76 -9.50
CA ALA A 174 -33.00 -5.25 -10.78
C ALA A 174 -31.46 -5.27 -10.85
N ILE A 175 -30.78 -4.98 -9.74
CA ILE A 175 -29.31 -5.09 -9.66
C ILE A 175 -28.87 -6.55 -9.82
N ARG A 176 -29.53 -7.51 -9.15
CA ARG A 176 -29.22 -8.96 -9.30
C ARG A 176 -29.46 -9.45 -10.72
N GLU A 177 -30.55 -9.01 -11.35
CA GLU A 177 -30.83 -9.31 -12.76
C GLU A 177 -29.71 -8.84 -13.67
N GLU A 178 -29.23 -7.62 -13.48
CA GLU A 178 -28.13 -7.07 -14.27
C GLU A 178 -26.80 -7.78 -13.98
N MET A 179 -26.53 -8.14 -12.73
CA MET A 179 -25.39 -8.98 -12.36
C MET A 179 -25.42 -10.35 -13.06
N ARG A 180 -26.57 -11.03 -13.07
CA ARG A 180 -26.76 -12.31 -13.78
C ARG A 180 -26.53 -12.15 -15.27
N ARG A 181 -27.14 -11.13 -15.88
CA ARG A 181 -26.98 -10.85 -17.32
C ARG A 181 -25.52 -10.66 -17.68
N ARG A 182 -24.78 -9.85 -16.93
CA ARG A 182 -23.35 -9.60 -17.15
C ARG A 182 -22.48 -10.84 -16.98
N ARG A 183 -22.76 -11.64 -15.94
CA ARG A 183 -22.09 -12.94 -15.73
C ARG A 183 -22.33 -13.86 -16.92
N ASP A 184 -23.57 -14.02 -17.35
CA ASP A 184 -23.93 -14.93 -18.43
C ASP A 184 -23.34 -14.49 -19.77
N LEU A 185 -23.30 -13.18 -20.05
CA LEU A 185 -22.59 -12.64 -21.21
C LEU A 185 -21.10 -12.99 -21.19
N LEU A 186 -20.42 -12.82 -20.05
CA LEU A 186 -19.00 -13.15 -19.93
C LEU A 186 -18.76 -14.66 -20.08
N VAL A 187 -19.58 -15.49 -19.45
CA VAL A 187 -19.50 -16.96 -19.56
C VAL A 187 -19.69 -17.40 -21.01
N GLN A 188 -20.72 -16.88 -21.69
CA GLN A 188 -20.98 -17.20 -23.08
C GLN A 188 -19.82 -16.79 -23.98
N ALA A 189 -19.28 -15.58 -23.82
CA ALA A 189 -18.10 -15.14 -24.57
C ALA A 189 -16.90 -16.07 -24.35
N LEU A 190 -16.65 -16.50 -23.11
CA LEU A 190 -15.55 -17.42 -22.78
C LEU A 190 -15.71 -18.79 -23.44
N ILE A 191 -16.94 -19.33 -23.45
CA ILE A 191 -17.30 -20.63 -24.06
C ILE A 191 -17.22 -20.56 -25.59
N SER A 192 -17.82 -19.54 -26.20
CA SER A 192 -17.82 -19.34 -27.66
C SER A 192 -16.48 -18.84 -28.20
N ASN A 193 -15.59 -18.39 -27.31
CA ASN A 193 -14.34 -17.72 -27.65
C ASN A 193 -14.57 -16.46 -28.52
N ASP A 194 -15.68 -15.76 -28.29
CA ASP A 194 -16.08 -14.59 -29.05
C ASP A 194 -16.45 -13.42 -28.12
N PRO A 195 -15.63 -12.34 -28.06
CA PRO A 195 -15.92 -11.16 -27.26
C PRO A 195 -16.86 -10.15 -27.95
N SER A 196 -17.33 -10.39 -29.17
CA SER A 196 -18.03 -9.40 -30.00
C SER A 196 -19.26 -8.77 -29.34
N ASN A 197 -20.00 -9.56 -28.55
CA ASN A 197 -21.20 -9.13 -27.83
C ASN A 197 -20.91 -8.47 -26.47
N LEU A 198 -19.64 -8.42 -26.03
CA LEU A 198 -19.28 -7.75 -24.78
C LEU A 198 -19.22 -6.22 -25.01
N PRO A 199 -19.69 -5.42 -24.04
CA PRO A 199 -19.68 -3.96 -24.14
C PRO A 199 -18.27 -3.40 -24.27
N VAL A 200 -18.18 -2.22 -24.87
CA VAL A 200 -16.92 -1.46 -24.96
C VAL A 200 -16.35 -1.24 -23.56
N CYS A 201 -15.05 -1.50 -23.43
CA CYS A 201 -14.30 -1.28 -22.20
C CYS A 201 -14.32 0.20 -21.77
N PRO A 202 -14.65 0.53 -20.50
CA PRO A 202 -14.54 1.90 -19.98
C PRO A 202 -13.12 2.49 -20.05
N TRP A 203 -12.11 1.64 -20.20
CA TRP A 203 -10.69 2.00 -20.36
C TRP A 203 -10.25 2.07 -21.82
N LEU A 204 -11.18 2.02 -22.78
CA LEU A 204 -10.87 2.25 -24.18
C LEU A 204 -10.18 3.63 -24.32
N LYS A 205 -9.01 3.66 -24.98
CA LYS A 205 -8.12 4.84 -25.12
C LYS A 205 -7.49 5.34 -23.80
N ARG A 206 -7.60 4.60 -22.69
CA ARG A 206 -7.00 4.92 -21.39
C ARG A 206 -5.96 3.87 -20.97
N GLN A 207 -4.91 3.71 -21.79
CA GLN A 207 -3.79 2.78 -21.53
C GLN A 207 -4.24 1.36 -21.10
N CYS A 208 -5.14 0.76 -21.90
CA CYS A 208 -5.61 -0.61 -21.67
C CYS A 208 -4.48 -1.62 -21.94
N ASP A 209 -4.21 -2.52 -20.99
CA ASP A 209 -3.15 -3.54 -21.09
C ASP A 209 -3.40 -4.49 -22.27
N TYR A 210 -4.66 -4.66 -22.66
CA TYR A 210 -5.08 -5.56 -23.73
C TYR A 210 -5.29 -4.84 -25.07
N SER A 211 -4.84 -3.58 -25.21
CA SER A 211 -5.06 -2.78 -26.42
C SER A 211 -4.55 -3.43 -27.71
N GLN A 212 -3.54 -4.29 -27.63
CA GLN A 212 -2.96 -5.01 -28.77
C GLN A 212 -3.77 -6.26 -29.17
N VAL A 213 -4.60 -6.78 -28.28
CA VAL A 213 -5.37 -8.02 -28.49
C VAL A 213 -6.89 -7.82 -28.42
N CYS A 214 -7.35 -6.65 -27.94
CA CYS A 214 -8.77 -6.32 -27.79
C CYS A 214 -9.41 -5.86 -29.11
N ASP A 215 -10.64 -6.31 -29.35
CA ASP A 215 -11.55 -5.85 -30.41
C ASP A 215 -12.33 -4.57 -30.02
N CYS A 216 -11.91 -3.87 -28.97
CA CYS A 216 -12.62 -2.75 -28.37
C CYS A 216 -12.84 -1.58 -29.37
N GLN A 217 -11.99 -1.45 -30.40
CA GLN A 217 -12.11 -0.41 -31.42
C GLN A 217 -13.21 -0.69 -32.46
N THR A 218 -13.58 -1.96 -32.63
CA THR A 218 -14.58 -2.43 -33.60
C THR A 218 -15.86 -2.92 -32.94
N THR A 219 -15.90 -2.95 -31.60
CA THR A 219 -17.08 -3.31 -30.81
C THR A 219 -18.17 -2.25 -30.96
N SER A 220 -19.38 -2.66 -31.31
CA SER A 220 -20.56 -1.78 -31.46
C SER A 220 -21.46 -1.73 -30.23
N VAL A 221 -21.26 -2.62 -29.25
CA VAL A 221 -22.04 -2.67 -28.01
C VAL A 221 -21.59 -1.55 -27.06
N PRO A 222 -22.45 -0.56 -26.76
CA PRO A 222 -22.06 0.57 -25.92
C PRO A 222 -21.73 0.12 -24.49
N ALA A 223 -20.91 0.91 -23.80
CA ALA A 223 -20.78 0.78 -22.35
C ALA A 223 -22.12 1.11 -21.69
N SER A 224 -22.47 0.37 -20.64
CA SER A 224 -23.68 0.57 -19.85
C SER A 224 -23.29 0.73 -18.39
N HIS A 225 -23.99 1.63 -17.69
CA HIS A 225 -23.89 1.86 -16.26
C HIS A 225 -25.22 1.59 -15.56
N GLU A 226 -25.99 0.62 -16.08
CA GLU A 226 -27.35 0.28 -15.62
C GLU A 226 -27.48 0.18 -14.09
N ILE A 227 -26.51 -0.41 -13.37
CA ILE A 227 -26.58 -0.52 -11.90
C ILE A 227 -26.43 0.84 -11.21
N ALA A 228 -25.65 1.75 -11.78
CA ALA A 228 -25.51 3.10 -11.24
C ALA A 228 -26.78 3.92 -11.48
N ASP A 229 -27.46 3.71 -12.62
CA ASP A 229 -28.74 4.34 -12.93
C ASP A 229 -29.87 3.85 -12.00
N LEU A 230 -29.71 2.68 -11.38
CA LEU A 230 -30.61 2.13 -10.35
C LEU A 230 -30.36 2.69 -8.94
N ALA A 231 -29.33 3.52 -8.74
CA ALA A 231 -29.10 4.19 -7.47
C ALA A 231 -30.22 5.19 -7.17
N GLY A 232 -30.64 5.24 -5.91
CA GLY A 232 -31.60 6.21 -5.40
C GLY A 232 -30.92 7.53 -5.03
N GLU A 233 -30.92 7.83 -3.74
CA GLU A 233 -30.30 9.04 -3.21
C GLU A 233 -28.78 8.86 -3.07
N ILE A 234 -28.03 9.88 -3.50
CA ILE A 234 -26.57 9.97 -3.36
C ILE A 234 -26.26 11.31 -2.69
N TYR A 235 -25.67 11.29 -1.50
CA TYR A 235 -25.28 12.51 -0.81
C TYR A 235 -23.93 12.36 -0.11
N VAL A 236 -23.27 13.50 0.11
CA VAL A 236 -22.00 13.56 0.85
C VAL A 236 -22.33 13.52 2.35
N ASP A 237 -21.76 12.56 3.08
CA ASP A 237 -21.92 12.43 4.52
C ASP A 237 -20.69 13.00 5.25
N SER A 238 -20.78 14.29 5.60
CA SER A 238 -19.73 14.96 6.37
C SER A 238 -19.59 14.42 7.79
N THR A 239 -20.67 13.92 8.38
CA THR A 239 -20.67 13.43 9.77
C THR A 239 -19.86 12.15 9.88
N THR A 240 -20.13 11.18 9.00
CA THR A 240 -19.38 9.92 8.95
C THR A 240 -17.91 10.17 8.59
N CYS A 241 -17.63 11.13 7.69
CA CYS A 241 -16.27 11.55 7.40
C CYS A 241 -15.52 12.04 8.67
N GLU A 242 -16.13 12.92 9.46
CA GLU A 242 -15.54 13.42 10.70
C GLU A 242 -15.32 12.31 11.74
N GLN A 243 -16.27 11.37 11.86
CA GLN A 243 -16.15 10.21 12.74
C GLN A 243 -14.98 9.30 12.35
N LEU A 244 -14.83 8.98 11.07
CA LEU A 244 -13.70 8.17 10.57
C LEU A 244 -12.36 8.86 10.89
N LEU A 245 -12.25 10.16 10.58
CA LEU A 245 -11.06 10.95 10.89
C LEU A 245 -10.76 10.99 12.40
N SER A 246 -11.78 10.97 13.25
CA SER A 246 -11.61 10.93 14.71
C SER A 246 -11.07 9.58 15.22
N LYS A 247 -11.54 8.45 14.67
CA LYS A 247 -11.07 7.10 15.02
C LYS A 247 -9.58 6.94 14.72
N MET A 248 -9.15 7.49 13.59
CA MET A 248 -7.78 7.46 13.10
C MET A 248 -6.80 8.25 14.00
N ALA A 249 -7.25 9.35 14.61
CA ALA A 249 -6.43 10.19 15.49
C ALA A 249 -6.27 9.65 16.93
N GLY A 250 -6.76 8.44 17.22
CA GLY A 250 -6.87 7.87 18.57
C GLY A 250 -5.84 6.78 18.94
N ALA A 251 -4.91 6.41 18.05
CA ALA A 251 -3.96 5.33 18.35
C ALA A 251 -3.00 5.71 19.49
N GLN A 252 -3.01 4.95 20.58
CA GLN A 252 -2.03 5.13 21.66
C GLN A 252 -0.64 4.64 21.20
N PRO A 253 0.42 5.37 21.56
CA PRO A 253 1.77 5.01 21.16
C PRO A 253 2.23 3.71 21.84
N PRO A 254 3.12 2.94 21.18
CA PRO A 254 3.77 1.80 21.84
C PRO A 254 4.59 2.29 23.04
N GLN A 255 4.37 1.69 24.21
CA GLN A 255 5.17 1.98 25.40
C GLN A 255 6.65 1.60 25.23
N LEU A 256 6.93 0.60 24.39
CA LEU A 256 8.28 0.07 24.13
C LEU A 256 8.95 0.79 22.96
N PHE A 257 10.28 0.76 22.91
CA PHE A 257 11.05 1.28 21.77
C PHE A 257 11.12 0.28 20.62
N SER A 258 11.07 0.79 19.39
CA SER A 258 11.33 0.01 18.17
C SER A 258 12.81 0.07 17.75
N ILE A 259 13.24 -0.80 16.84
CA ILE A 259 14.56 -0.68 16.21
C ILE A 259 14.65 0.61 15.39
N ASN A 260 13.52 1.09 14.84
CA ASN A 260 13.50 2.35 14.12
C ASN A 260 13.79 3.55 15.05
N ASP A 261 13.34 3.48 16.31
CA ASP A 261 13.55 4.54 17.30
C ASP A 261 15.06 4.74 17.57
N ILE A 262 15.83 3.65 17.64
CA ILE A 262 17.29 3.72 17.83
C ILE A 262 18.05 4.03 16.54
N VAL A 263 17.46 3.84 15.36
CA VAL A 263 18.01 4.37 14.10
C VAL A 263 17.90 5.90 14.07
N PHE A 264 16.78 6.45 14.54
CA PHE A 264 16.48 7.89 14.58
C PHE A 264 16.17 8.42 16.00
N PRO A 265 17.14 8.37 16.93
CA PRO A 265 16.86 8.58 18.36
C PRO A 265 16.30 9.98 18.66
N ARG A 266 16.78 11.04 17.99
CA ARG A 266 16.23 12.40 18.18
C ARG A 266 14.78 12.51 17.73
N LYS A 267 14.43 11.91 16.58
CA LYS A 267 13.05 11.91 16.09
C LYS A 267 12.13 11.19 17.09
N ALA A 268 12.54 10.00 17.55
CA ALA A 268 11.79 9.24 18.55
C ALA A 268 11.61 10.00 19.89
N TYR A 269 12.62 10.77 20.31
CA TYR A 269 12.53 11.63 21.49
C TYR A 269 11.43 12.69 21.34
N PHE A 270 11.42 13.43 20.23
CA PHE A 270 10.42 14.47 20.01
C PHE A 270 9.01 13.92 19.80
N GLU A 271 8.86 12.81 19.06
CA GLU A 271 7.57 12.16 18.89
C GLU A 271 6.96 11.80 20.25
N ARG A 272 7.77 11.22 21.16
CA ARG A 272 7.32 10.89 22.52
C ARG A 272 7.02 12.12 23.37
N LEU A 273 7.76 13.22 23.19
CA LEU A 273 7.47 14.50 23.86
C LEU A 273 6.12 15.07 23.41
N LYS A 274 5.88 15.20 22.09
CA LYS A 274 4.59 15.67 21.54
C LYS A 274 3.41 14.82 22.03
N LEU A 275 3.62 13.51 22.12
CA LEU A 275 2.62 12.57 22.65
C LEU A 275 2.35 12.80 24.14
N SER A 276 3.39 13.06 24.95
CA SER A 276 3.23 13.40 26.37
C SER A 276 2.51 14.74 26.59
N GLU A 277 2.64 15.67 25.64
CA GLU A 277 1.98 16.97 25.62
C GLU A 277 0.56 16.91 25.01
N GLY A 278 0.11 15.73 24.58
CA GLY A 278 -1.22 15.54 23.99
C GLY A 278 -1.40 16.16 22.60
N VAL A 279 -0.30 16.57 21.95
CA VAL A 279 -0.32 17.12 20.59
C VAL A 279 -0.58 16.00 19.60
N ARG A 280 -1.73 16.05 18.92
CA ARG A 280 -2.12 15.06 17.90
C ARG A 280 -1.58 15.47 16.53
N GLU A 281 -1.13 14.48 15.75
CA GLU A 281 -0.82 14.67 14.32
C GLU A 281 -2.02 15.27 13.58
N GLU A 282 -1.74 16.14 12.61
CA GLU A 282 -2.78 16.66 11.73
C GLU A 282 -3.38 15.52 10.90
N LYS A 283 -4.71 15.49 10.79
CA LYS A 283 -5.47 14.40 10.14
C LYS A 283 -4.98 14.08 8.72
N GLU A 284 -4.53 15.10 7.99
CA GLU A 284 -4.03 14.95 6.61
C GLU A 284 -2.66 14.26 6.55
N GLU A 285 -1.77 14.57 7.49
CA GLU A 285 -0.45 13.97 7.59
C GLU A 285 -0.57 12.48 7.96
N TYR A 286 -1.48 12.16 8.88
CA TYR A 286 -1.77 10.78 9.24
C TYR A 286 -2.26 9.96 8.04
N LEU A 287 -3.19 10.50 7.25
CA LEU A 287 -3.67 9.86 6.01
C LEU A 287 -2.56 9.65 4.97
N ARG A 288 -1.70 10.67 4.75
CA ARG A 288 -0.55 10.54 3.85
C ARG A 288 0.40 9.44 4.32
N SER A 289 0.66 9.37 5.62
CA SER A 289 1.52 8.33 6.20
C SER A 289 0.96 6.92 6.01
N MET A 290 -0.36 6.75 5.95
CA MET A 290 -1.01 5.46 5.68
C MET A 290 -0.89 5.02 4.23
N ASP A 291 -0.99 5.95 3.26
CA ASP A 291 -0.78 5.65 1.84
C ASP A 291 0.65 5.14 1.60
N GLU A 292 1.64 5.81 2.19
CA GLU A 292 3.05 5.40 2.11
C GLU A 292 3.30 4.03 2.77
N ARG A 293 2.87 3.85 4.03
CA ARG A 293 3.01 2.56 4.74
C ARG A 293 2.29 1.44 4.00
N GLY A 294 1.09 1.72 3.50
CA GLY A 294 0.27 0.81 2.75
C GLY A 294 0.96 0.31 1.49
N PHE A 295 1.48 1.23 0.66
CA PHE A 295 2.21 0.87 -0.56
C PHE A 295 3.32 -0.14 -0.29
N PHE A 296 4.12 0.12 0.75
CA PHE A 296 5.18 -0.77 1.16
C PHE A 296 4.69 -2.14 1.58
N ASP A 297 3.59 -2.19 2.33
CA ASP A 297 3.00 -3.42 2.79
C ASP A 297 2.49 -4.27 1.62
N ALA A 298 1.83 -3.67 0.62
CA ALA A 298 1.35 -4.37 -0.56
C ALA A 298 2.47 -4.83 -1.50
N LEU A 299 3.49 -3.98 -1.73
CA LEU A 299 4.68 -4.37 -2.50
C LEU A 299 5.40 -5.54 -1.84
N ARG A 300 5.56 -5.46 -0.51
CA ARG A 300 6.19 -6.49 0.28
C ARG A 300 5.43 -7.80 0.26
N ASP A 301 4.11 -7.76 0.43
CA ASP A 301 3.25 -8.94 0.36
C ASP A 301 3.33 -9.57 -1.04
N SER A 302 3.42 -8.76 -2.11
CA SER A 302 3.61 -9.23 -3.50
C SER A 302 4.98 -9.88 -3.72
N LEU A 303 6.05 -9.36 -3.11
CA LEU A 303 7.41 -9.91 -3.20
C LEU A 303 7.56 -11.23 -2.42
N TYR A 304 6.86 -11.38 -1.31
CA TYR A 304 6.91 -12.60 -0.48
C TYR A 304 5.82 -13.62 -0.82
N PHE A 305 4.90 -13.29 -1.72
CA PHE A 305 3.87 -14.21 -2.19
C PHE A 305 4.50 -15.40 -2.92
N GLY A 306 4.13 -16.62 -2.53
CA GLY A 306 4.61 -17.86 -3.18
C GLY A 306 5.84 -18.52 -2.54
N ALA A 307 6.33 -18.00 -1.40
CA ALA A 307 7.43 -18.61 -0.65
C ALA A 307 7.00 -19.08 0.77
N PRO A 308 6.08 -20.06 0.90
CA PRO A 308 5.66 -20.56 2.22
C PRO A 308 6.86 -21.01 3.05
N GLY A 309 7.05 -20.40 4.22
CA GLY A 309 8.14 -20.73 5.15
C GLY A 309 9.47 -20.01 4.92
N GLU A 310 9.66 -19.31 3.78
CA GLU A 310 10.91 -18.56 3.53
C GLU A 310 10.93 -17.20 4.24
N ALA A 311 9.77 -16.55 4.35
CA ALA A 311 9.63 -15.28 5.07
C ALA A 311 9.17 -15.51 6.51
N GLN A 312 9.94 -15.02 7.49
CA GLN A 312 9.62 -15.16 8.91
C GLN A 312 9.75 -13.82 9.65
N LYS A 313 9.16 -13.74 10.83
CA LYS A 313 9.32 -12.62 11.75
C LYS A 313 9.94 -13.15 13.04
N ILE A 314 11.16 -12.70 13.33
CA ILE A 314 11.90 -13.05 14.54
C ILE A 314 11.66 -11.94 15.58
N PRO A 315 11.09 -12.25 16.76
CA PRO A 315 10.95 -11.27 17.82
C PRO A 315 12.31 -10.92 18.42
N VAL A 316 12.57 -9.63 18.56
CA VAL A 316 13.72 -9.10 19.28
C VAL A 316 13.20 -8.39 20.53
N LYS A 317 13.72 -8.78 21.69
CA LYS A 317 13.35 -8.18 22.98
C LYS A 317 14.59 -7.87 23.79
N HIS A 318 14.78 -6.59 24.08
CA HIS A 318 15.81 -6.05 24.96
C HIS A 318 15.20 -4.90 25.73
N ALA A 319 14.52 -5.17 26.85
CA ALA A 319 13.76 -4.14 27.58
C ALA A 319 14.59 -2.86 27.77
N PRO A 320 14.06 -1.67 27.37
CA PRO A 320 12.70 -1.38 26.90
C PRO A 320 12.41 -1.53 25.39
N LEU A 321 13.30 -2.12 24.59
CA LEU A 321 13.12 -2.39 23.16
C LEU A 321 12.35 -3.69 22.88
N ALA A 322 11.34 -3.62 22.02
CA ALA A 322 10.67 -4.77 21.44
C ALA A 322 10.30 -4.49 19.97
N ASP A 323 10.74 -5.36 19.06
CA ASP A 323 10.46 -5.23 17.63
C ASP A 323 10.43 -6.62 16.94
N LEU A 324 10.06 -6.65 15.67
CA LEU A 324 10.05 -7.84 14.81
C LEU A 324 11.03 -7.65 13.66
N VAL A 325 12.10 -8.45 13.64
CA VAL A 325 13.02 -8.51 12.51
C VAL A 325 12.46 -9.47 11.47
N ARG A 326 12.28 -8.98 10.25
CA ARG A 326 11.83 -9.81 9.13
C ARG A 326 13.02 -10.52 8.52
N THR A 327 12.89 -11.81 8.29
CA THR A 327 13.86 -12.60 7.53
C THR A 327 13.24 -13.13 6.26
N TRP A 328 14.05 -13.29 5.23
CA TRP A 328 13.70 -14.02 4.01
C TRP A 328 14.86 -14.95 3.67
N GLN A 329 14.56 -16.24 3.50
CA GLN A 329 15.57 -17.31 3.36
C GLN A 329 16.61 -17.26 4.49
N ASN A 330 16.13 -17.09 5.73
CA ASN A 330 16.92 -16.96 6.97
C ASN A 330 17.85 -15.73 7.06
N LEU A 331 17.77 -14.78 6.13
CA LEU A 331 18.54 -13.53 6.21
C LEU A 331 17.65 -12.36 6.64
N PRO A 332 18.06 -11.54 7.62
CA PRO A 332 17.40 -10.27 7.91
C PRO A 332 17.24 -9.44 6.64
N THR A 333 16.02 -9.04 6.32
CA THR A 333 15.67 -8.44 5.04
C THR A 333 14.88 -7.16 5.24
N ILE A 334 15.36 -6.06 4.66
CA ILE A 334 14.64 -4.78 4.64
C ILE A 334 14.32 -4.36 3.20
N LEU A 335 13.13 -3.81 2.99
CA LEU A 335 12.66 -3.22 1.74
C LEU A 335 12.53 -1.71 1.90
N ARG A 336 13.06 -0.93 0.96
CA ARG A 336 13.06 0.55 0.96
C ARG A 336 12.82 1.10 -0.43
N ASP A 337 12.27 2.31 -0.53
CA ASP A 337 11.83 2.90 -1.79
C ASP A 337 12.47 4.28 -2.08
N PRO A 338 13.80 4.34 -2.29
CA PRO A 338 14.48 5.61 -2.44
C PRO A 338 13.82 6.48 -3.53
N LYS A 339 13.48 7.72 -3.20
CA LYS A 339 12.78 8.68 -4.08
C LYS A 339 13.69 9.30 -5.16
N PHE A 340 14.77 8.62 -5.51
CA PHE A 340 15.74 9.07 -6.52
C PHE A 340 15.25 8.70 -7.91
N SER A 341 15.50 9.59 -8.88
CA SER A 341 15.22 9.36 -10.30
C SER A 341 16.30 8.53 -11.00
N SER A 342 17.39 8.18 -10.29
CA SER A 342 18.48 7.36 -10.80
C SER A 342 18.97 6.36 -9.75
N LEU A 343 19.62 5.30 -10.24
CA LEU A 343 20.26 4.30 -9.38
C LEU A 343 21.46 4.89 -8.65
N VAL A 344 21.64 4.47 -7.41
CA VAL A 344 22.86 4.79 -6.65
C VAL A 344 23.87 3.67 -6.89
N GLU A 345 25.09 4.06 -7.24
CA GLU A 345 26.22 3.12 -7.40
C GLU A 345 26.41 2.31 -6.11
N ARG A 346 26.67 1.01 -6.29
CA ARG A 346 26.71 0.05 -5.19
C ARG A 346 27.66 0.45 -4.07
N GLU A 347 28.82 0.97 -4.43
CA GLU A 347 29.90 1.38 -3.54
C GLU A 347 29.52 2.63 -2.72
N ARG A 348 28.56 3.43 -3.21
CA ARG A 348 28.05 4.63 -2.54
C ARG A 348 26.85 4.32 -1.64
N LEU A 349 26.21 3.17 -1.79
CA LEU A 349 24.99 2.81 -1.04
C LEU A 349 25.13 3.00 0.49
N PRO A 350 26.20 2.56 1.18
CA PRO A 350 26.30 2.73 2.63
C PRO A 350 26.38 4.18 3.08
N ARG A 351 26.96 5.06 2.25
CA ARG A 351 27.09 6.49 2.55
C ARG A 351 25.81 7.24 2.21
N THR A 352 25.25 6.95 1.03
CA THR A 352 24.02 7.59 0.55
C THR A 352 22.81 7.18 1.39
N PHE A 353 22.70 5.89 1.75
CA PHE A 353 21.60 5.33 2.50
C PHE A 353 22.02 4.82 3.88
N SER A 354 22.88 5.57 4.59
CA SER A 354 23.44 5.17 5.88
C SER A 354 22.40 4.64 6.87
N HIS A 355 21.25 5.30 6.98
CA HIS A 355 20.12 4.84 7.80
C HIS A 355 19.53 3.47 7.40
N TYR A 356 19.51 3.11 6.11
CA TYR A 356 19.10 1.75 5.68
C TYR A 356 20.11 0.71 6.13
N PHE A 357 21.41 1.01 5.97
CA PHE A 357 22.47 0.11 6.43
C PHE A 357 22.54 0.02 7.94
N LEU A 358 22.23 1.10 8.66
CA LEU A 358 22.14 1.10 10.11
C LEU A 358 20.99 0.23 10.59
N ARG A 359 19.81 0.38 9.98
CA ARG A 359 18.66 -0.48 10.26
C ARG A 359 18.99 -1.94 9.99
N LEU A 360 19.51 -2.25 8.80
CA LEU A 360 19.85 -3.63 8.43
C LEU A 360 20.94 -4.20 9.35
N GLY A 361 21.93 -3.39 9.72
CA GLY A 361 23.00 -3.76 10.63
C GLY A 361 22.48 -4.07 12.04
N PHE A 362 21.52 -3.30 12.56
CA PHE A 362 20.86 -3.59 13.83
C PHE A 362 20.01 -4.86 13.75
N ASP A 363 19.22 -5.03 12.68
CA ASP A 363 18.44 -6.26 12.45
C ASP A 363 19.37 -7.49 12.43
N CYS A 364 20.52 -7.38 11.74
CA CYS A 364 21.58 -8.38 11.71
C CYS A 364 22.18 -8.65 13.09
N ALA A 365 22.56 -7.60 13.83
CA ALA A 365 23.23 -7.71 15.11
C ALA A 365 22.35 -8.27 16.23
N LEU A 366 21.05 -7.94 16.21
CA LEU A 366 20.07 -8.40 17.19
C LEU A 366 19.56 -9.81 16.90
N THR A 367 19.75 -10.31 15.67
CA THR A 367 19.43 -11.69 15.27
C THR A 367 20.67 -12.57 15.05
N GLU A 368 21.85 -12.06 15.39
CA GLU A 368 23.14 -12.77 15.30
C GLU A 368 23.50 -13.25 13.87
N ASN A 369 23.05 -12.50 12.86
CA ASN A 369 23.38 -12.74 11.46
C ASN A 369 24.47 -11.77 11.01
N THR A 370 25.55 -12.27 10.41
CA THR A 370 26.61 -11.43 9.83
C THR A 370 26.24 -10.88 8.45
N LYS A 371 25.18 -11.43 7.84
CA LYS A 371 24.71 -11.10 6.50
C LYS A 371 23.24 -10.70 6.55
N GLY A 372 22.89 -9.64 5.84
CA GLY A 372 21.52 -9.18 5.65
C GLY A 372 21.23 -8.89 4.18
N ARG A 373 19.98 -8.61 3.86
CA ARG A 373 19.50 -8.37 2.50
C ARG A 373 18.74 -7.03 2.42
N LEU A 374 19.18 -6.18 1.49
CA LEU A 374 18.58 -4.88 1.21
C LEU A 374 17.89 -4.92 -0.15
N LEU A 375 16.57 -4.72 -0.15
CA LEU A 375 15.76 -4.55 -1.35
C LEU A 375 15.51 -3.06 -1.54
N LEU A 376 15.93 -2.50 -2.67
CA LEU A 376 15.66 -1.11 -3.05
C LEU A 376 14.69 -1.10 -4.22
N TYR A 377 13.54 -0.46 -4.01
CA TYR A 377 12.51 -0.28 -5.02
C TYR A 377 12.48 1.18 -5.50
N TYR A 378 13.09 1.47 -6.65
CA TYR A 378 13.20 2.82 -7.18
C TYR A 378 11.91 3.24 -7.91
N VAL A 379 10.98 3.85 -7.18
CA VAL A 379 9.66 4.26 -7.71
C VAL A 379 9.81 5.19 -8.92
N ARG A 380 10.72 6.17 -8.85
CA ARG A 380 10.91 7.23 -9.86
C ARG A 380 11.85 6.86 -11.01
N VAL A 381 12.42 5.65 -11.02
CA VAL A 381 13.24 5.17 -12.15
C VAL A 381 12.32 4.58 -13.22
N PRO A 382 12.38 5.06 -14.48
CA PRO A 382 11.45 4.63 -15.53
C PRO A 382 11.76 3.22 -16.05
N LYS A 383 13.03 2.81 -16.00
CA LYS A 383 13.49 1.53 -16.55
C LYS A 383 13.03 0.36 -15.67
N GLU A 384 12.18 -0.53 -16.19
CA GLU A 384 11.56 -1.61 -15.39
C GLU A 384 12.57 -2.53 -14.69
N ASP A 385 13.62 -2.97 -15.39
CA ASP A 385 14.65 -3.84 -14.83
C ASP A 385 15.51 -3.12 -13.78
N ALA A 386 15.40 -1.80 -13.64
CA ALA A 386 16.06 -1.01 -12.61
C ALA A 386 15.13 -0.63 -11.45
N LYS A 387 13.83 -0.95 -11.52
CA LYS A 387 12.87 -0.62 -10.45
C LYS A 387 13.12 -1.42 -9.18
N LEU A 388 13.63 -2.65 -9.25
CA LEU A 388 14.02 -3.45 -8.08
C LEU A 388 15.50 -3.81 -8.13
N MET A 389 16.21 -3.49 -7.06
CA MET A 389 17.59 -3.88 -6.83
C MET A 389 17.70 -4.66 -5.53
N VAL A 390 18.47 -5.75 -5.54
CA VAL A 390 18.66 -6.62 -4.38
C VAL A 390 20.14 -6.72 -4.07
N TYR A 391 20.48 -6.41 -2.81
CA TYR A 391 21.84 -6.44 -2.32
C TYR A 391 21.95 -7.32 -1.09
N ASP A 392 22.87 -8.27 -1.14
CA ASP A 392 23.32 -9.02 0.01
C ASP A 392 24.48 -8.26 0.67
N VAL A 393 24.32 -7.90 1.94
CA VAL A 393 25.23 -7.03 2.69
C VAL A 393 25.87 -7.81 3.83
N ASN A 394 27.20 -7.83 3.88
CA ASN A 394 27.95 -8.46 4.97
C ASN A 394 28.48 -7.39 5.95
N PHE A 395 28.22 -7.59 7.24
CA PHE A 395 28.71 -6.73 8.31
C PHE A 395 29.91 -7.38 9.01
N ARG A 396 30.97 -6.60 9.22
CA ARG A 396 32.09 -6.97 10.08
C ARG A 396 31.86 -6.45 11.49
N ASN A 397 32.46 -7.13 12.48
CA ASN A 397 32.41 -6.73 13.90
C ASN A 397 30.98 -6.50 14.40
N LEU A 398 30.15 -7.54 14.30
CA LEU A 398 28.73 -7.49 14.68
C LEU A 398 28.53 -7.08 16.15
N ASN A 399 29.49 -7.44 17.02
CA ASN A 399 29.48 -7.04 18.43
C ASN A 399 29.53 -5.53 18.62
N ALA A 400 30.33 -4.80 17.83
CA ALA A 400 30.36 -3.34 17.88
C ALA A 400 29.05 -2.72 17.37
N VAL A 401 28.44 -3.31 16.34
CA VAL A 401 27.12 -2.88 15.83
C VAL A 401 26.03 -3.12 16.89
N LYS A 402 26.03 -4.27 17.56
CA LYS A 402 25.13 -4.59 18.68
C LYS A 402 25.32 -3.62 19.84
N ALA A 403 26.57 -3.35 20.21
CA ALA A 403 26.90 -2.41 21.28
C ALA A 403 26.40 -0.99 20.96
N GLU A 404 26.52 -0.54 19.71
CA GLU A 404 25.96 0.75 19.29
C GLU A 404 24.42 0.76 19.39
N ALA A 405 23.74 -0.30 18.94
CA ALA A 405 22.28 -0.40 19.06
C ALA A 405 21.82 -0.27 20.52
N LEU A 406 22.46 -0.99 21.43
CA LEU A 406 22.16 -0.96 22.87
C LEU A 406 22.54 0.38 23.51
N ARG A 407 23.65 0.99 23.11
CA ARG A 407 24.04 2.34 23.57
C ARG A 407 23.00 3.37 23.19
N ARG A 408 22.46 3.31 21.97
CA ARG A 408 21.41 4.24 21.53
C ARG A 408 20.09 4.03 22.27
N LEU A 409 19.75 2.78 22.58
CA LEU A 409 18.59 2.47 23.41
C LEU A 409 18.74 3.08 24.80
N GLU A 410 19.88 2.87 25.45
CA GLU A 410 20.16 3.43 26.79
C GLU A 410 20.13 4.97 26.78
N LEU A 411 20.72 5.59 25.76
CA LEU A 411 20.68 7.04 25.60
C LEU A 411 19.25 7.54 25.42
N LEU A 412 18.44 6.87 24.61
CA LEU A 412 17.06 7.25 24.35
C LEU A 412 16.17 7.13 25.60
N GLU A 413 16.39 6.11 26.42
CA GLU A 413 15.68 5.91 27.68
C GLU A 413 16.01 6.99 28.72
N LYS A 414 17.27 7.42 28.78
CA LYS A 414 17.77 8.37 29.80
C LYS A 414 17.79 9.82 29.34
N ALA A 415 17.53 10.09 28.07
CA ALA A 415 17.70 11.43 27.52
C ALA A 415 16.74 12.43 28.19
N THR A 416 17.31 13.54 28.65
CA THR A 416 16.57 14.73 29.10
C THR A 416 16.67 15.87 28.09
N SER A 417 17.47 15.68 27.04
CA SER A 417 17.67 16.64 25.96
C SER A 417 18.01 15.90 24.66
N PRO A 418 17.50 16.36 23.50
CA PRO A 418 17.82 15.78 22.19
C PRO A 418 19.32 15.90 21.84
N LEU A 419 20.06 16.79 22.50
CA LEU A 419 21.51 16.96 22.29
C LEU A 419 22.33 15.78 22.84
N GLN A 420 21.79 15.00 23.77
CA GLN A 420 22.41 13.78 24.30
C GLN A 420 22.31 12.61 23.32
N LEU A 421 21.49 12.75 22.27
CA LEU A 421 21.21 11.72 21.29
C LEU A 421 22.03 11.92 20.00
N PRO A 422 22.46 10.84 19.34
CA PRO A 422 23.12 10.91 18.04
C PRO A 422 22.32 11.72 17.02
N LYS A 423 23.03 12.50 16.19
CA LYS A 423 22.40 13.25 15.10
C LYS A 423 21.86 12.30 14.02
N CYS A 424 20.76 12.71 13.39
CA CYS A 424 20.35 12.13 12.12
C CYS A 424 21.32 12.59 11.01
N PRO A 425 21.43 11.85 9.89
CA PRO A 425 22.16 12.34 8.72
C PRO A 425 21.66 13.73 8.30
N SER A 426 22.57 14.66 7.98
CA SER A 426 22.23 16.07 7.72
C SER A 426 21.19 16.28 6.60
N TRP A 427 21.23 15.44 5.55
CA TRP A 427 20.25 15.47 4.47
C TRP A 427 18.85 15.00 4.90
N LEU A 428 18.73 14.22 5.99
CA LEU A 428 17.45 13.81 6.54
C LEU A 428 16.83 14.94 7.38
N CYS A 429 17.66 15.78 7.99
CA CYS A 429 17.21 16.93 8.77
C CYS A 429 16.48 17.98 7.92
N SER A 430 16.79 18.10 6.62
CA SER A 430 16.10 19.06 5.73
C SER A 430 14.63 18.73 5.47
N TYR A 431 14.22 17.49 5.74
CA TYR A 431 12.85 17.00 5.55
C TYR A 431 12.21 16.54 6.88
N CYS A 432 12.79 16.97 8.01
CA CYS A 432 12.33 16.59 9.34
C CYS A 432 11.54 17.74 9.97
N ASP A 433 10.34 17.45 10.49
CA ASP A 433 9.49 18.44 11.16
C ASP A 433 10.11 19.00 12.44
N TYR A 434 11.13 18.32 12.97
CA TYR A 434 11.87 18.70 14.18
C TYR A 434 13.22 19.37 13.90
N ARG A 435 13.44 19.87 12.67
CA ARG A 435 14.73 20.45 12.26
C ARG A 435 15.16 21.61 13.16
N LEU A 436 14.23 22.50 13.50
CA LEU A 436 14.49 23.71 14.29
C LEU A 436 14.85 23.33 15.74
N GLU A 437 14.11 22.39 16.31
CA GLU A 437 14.28 21.84 17.65
C GLU A 437 15.57 21.00 17.77
N CYS A 438 16.04 20.43 16.65
CA CYS A 438 17.33 19.73 16.57
C CYS A 438 18.56 20.66 16.57
N GLY A 439 18.38 21.97 16.43
CA GLY A 439 19.47 22.95 16.31
C GLY A 439 20.20 22.92 14.98
N GLU A 440 19.56 22.42 13.92
CA GLU A 440 20.07 22.39 12.54
C GLU A 440 19.41 23.53 11.74
N ALA A 441 19.70 24.78 12.12
CA ALA A 441 19.25 25.97 11.38
C ALA A 441 20.18 26.24 10.18
#